data_AF-A0A166GRC1-F1
#
_entry.id   AF-A0A166GRC1-F1
#
_cell.length_a   1.000
_cell.length_b   1.000
_cell.length_c   1.000
_cell.angle_alpha   90.00
_cell.angle_beta   90.00
_cell.angle_gamma   90.00
#
_symmetry.space_group_name_H-M   'P 1'
#
loop_
_entity.id
_entity.type
_entity.pdbx_description
1 polymer ?
#
loop_
_entity_poly.entity_id
_entity_poly.type
_entity_poly.pdbx_seq_one_letter_code
_entity_poly.pdbx_strand_id
1 'polypeptide(L)'
;MTLRYPESPTPDERAALKSYFLLQARLYPCGECAEEFMQLLKKNPPQTSSRKVASLWLCHVHNLVNERLHKPEFDCMTLDATYDCGCGDDPVSSSTSGDGAPAPGMIKGG
;
A
#
# COMPACT_ATOMS: atom_id res chain seq x y z
N MET A 1 2.11 -3.69 2.77
CA MET A 1 0.78 -3.36 2.19
C MET A 1 0.90 -3.00 0.71
N THR A 2 1.36 -1.80 0.35
CA THR A 2 1.37 -1.35 -1.07
C THR A 2 2.18 -2.26 -2.01
N LEU A 3 3.22 -2.94 -1.51
CA LEU A 3 4.02 -3.92 -2.27
C LEU A 3 3.23 -5.19 -2.69
N ARG A 4 2.09 -5.48 -2.04
CA ARG A 4 1.15 -6.57 -2.41
C ARG A 4 -0.07 -6.07 -3.17
N TYR A 5 -0.19 -4.76 -3.41
CA TYR A 5 -1.28 -4.17 -4.18
C TYR A 5 -1.23 -4.64 -5.65
N PRO A 6 -2.34 -4.70 -6.40
CA PRO A 6 -2.29 -5.08 -7.82
C PRO A 6 -1.56 -4.02 -8.66
N GLU A 7 -0.86 -4.45 -9.72
CA GLU A 7 -0.35 -3.49 -10.72
C GLU A 7 -1.49 -2.93 -11.59
N SER A 8 -2.56 -3.69 -11.80
CA SER A 8 -3.78 -3.27 -12.50
C SER A 8 -5.01 -3.34 -11.57
N PRO A 9 -5.16 -2.41 -10.61
CA PRO A 9 -6.21 -2.48 -9.60
C PRO A 9 -7.60 -2.09 -10.13
N THR A 10 -8.61 -2.81 -9.68
CA THR A 10 -10.04 -2.51 -9.92
C THR A 10 -10.48 -1.20 -9.27
N PRO A 11 -11.59 -0.58 -9.71
CA PRO A 11 -12.11 0.64 -9.08
C PRO A 11 -12.37 0.50 -7.56
N ASP A 12 -12.79 -0.68 -7.11
CA ASP A 12 -13.00 -0.98 -5.69
C ASP A 12 -11.68 -0.99 -4.91
N GLU A 13 -10.67 -1.74 -5.36
CA GLU A 13 -9.34 -1.77 -4.73
C GLU A 13 -8.69 -0.39 -4.68
N ARG A 14 -8.98 0.48 -5.65
CA ARG A 14 -8.55 1.89 -5.67
C ARG A 14 -9.26 2.74 -4.62
N ALA A 15 -10.56 2.53 -4.42
CA ALA A 15 -11.34 3.19 -3.38
C ALA A 15 -10.97 2.67 -1.98
N ALA A 16 -10.77 1.36 -1.84
CA ALA A 16 -10.35 0.69 -0.61
C ALA A 16 -8.98 1.19 -0.14
N LEU A 17 -7.95 1.21 -1.01
CA LEU A 17 -6.61 1.68 -0.63
C LEU A 17 -6.61 3.17 -0.25
N LYS A 18 -7.36 4.02 -0.97
CA LYS A 18 -7.52 5.44 -0.62
C LYS A 18 -8.20 5.58 0.76
N SER A 19 -9.26 4.81 1.01
CA SER A 19 -10.00 4.84 2.28
C SER A 19 -9.14 4.33 3.44
N TYR A 20 -8.35 3.28 3.20
CA TYR A 20 -7.42 2.71 4.19
C TYR A 20 -6.46 3.78 4.73
N PHE A 21 -5.80 4.57 3.89
CA PHE A 21 -4.88 5.60 4.38
C PHE A 21 -5.59 6.75 5.11
N LEU A 22 -6.78 7.16 4.66
CA LEU A 22 -7.57 8.19 5.35
C LEU A 22 -8.05 7.72 6.73
N LEU A 23 -8.50 6.47 6.83
CA LEU A 23 -8.89 5.84 8.09
C LEU A 23 -7.67 5.59 8.99
N GLN A 24 -6.55 5.16 8.44
CA GLN A 24 -5.31 4.93 9.19
C GLN A 24 -4.80 6.24 9.79
N ALA A 25 -4.85 7.36 9.06
CA ALA A 25 -4.51 8.68 9.60
C ALA A 25 -5.44 9.10 10.74
N ARG A 26 -6.76 8.87 10.61
CA ARG A 26 -7.74 9.17 11.67
C ARG A 26 -7.59 8.29 12.92
N LEU A 27 -7.17 7.04 12.76
CA LEU A 27 -7.15 6.02 13.83
C LEU A 27 -5.75 5.73 14.36
N TYR A 28 -4.72 6.49 13.96
CA TYR A 28 -3.36 6.25 14.42
C TYR A 28 -3.23 6.58 15.93
N PRO A 29 -2.66 5.70 16.77
CA PRO A 29 -2.72 5.88 18.23
C PRO A 29 -2.01 7.12 18.79
N CYS A 30 -1.00 7.63 18.08
CA CYS A 30 -0.34 8.88 18.42
C CYS A 30 -1.13 10.07 17.85
N GLY A 31 -1.75 10.88 18.72
CA GLY A 31 -2.64 11.99 18.32
C GLY A 31 -1.94 13.05 17.46
N GLU A 32 -0.77 13.56 17.89
CA GLU A 32 0.00 14.53 17.10
C GLU A 32 0.45 13.94 15.75
N CYS A 33 0.83 12.66 15.73
CA CYS A 33 1.21 11.96 14.50
C CYS A 33 0.02 11.81 13.54
N ALA A 34 -1.18 11.54 14.08
CA ALA A 34 -2.43 11.41 13.34
C ALA A 34 -2.85 12.73 12.68
N GLU A 35 -2.86 13.83 13.45
CA GLU A 35 -3.19 15.17 12.96
C GLU A 35 -2.25 15.61 11.84
N GLU A 36 -0.95 15.38 12.02
CA GLU A 36 0.08 15.76 11.05
C GLU A 36 0.02 14.90 9.80
N PHE A 37 -0.21 13.58 9.93
CA PHE A 37 -0.43 12.71 8.77
C PHE A 37 -1.70 13.10 8.01
N MET A 38 -2.77 13.52 8.70
CA MET A 38 -3.96 14.09 8.06
C MET A 38 -3.66 15.37 7.27
N GLN A 39 -2.78 16.27 7.74
CA GLN A 39 -2.36 17.44 6.95
C GLN A 39 -1.49 17.03 5.75
N LEU A 40 -0.63 16.03 5.93
CA LEU A 40 0.24 15.50 4.89
C LEU A 40 -0.56 14.87 3.74
N LEU A 41 -1.62 14.11 4.06
CA LEU A 41 -2.53 13.49 3.08
C LEU A 41 -3.37 14.50 2.29
N LYS A 42 -3.63 15.72 2.82
CA LYS A 42 -4.30 16.78 2.05
C LYS A 42 -3.42 17.32 0.91
N LYS A 43 -2.11 17.41 1.15
CA LYS A 43 -1.11 17.88 0.17
C LYS A 43 -0.69 16.75 -0.77
N ASN A 44 -0.57 15.53 -0.25
CA ASN A 44 -0.07 14.35 -0.93
C ASN A 44 -1.14 13.23 -0.91
N PRO A 45 -2.26 13.38 -1.63
CA PRO A 45 -3.36 12.41 -1.59
C PRO A 45 -2.92 11.02 -2.08
N PRO A 46 -3.46 9.91 -1.52
CA PRO A 46 -3.11 8.55 -1.91
C PRO A 46 -3.21 8.31 -3.42
N GLN A 47 -2.09 7.93 -4.03
CA GLN A 47 -2.02 7.55 -5.44
C GLN A 47 -2.25 6.04 -5.57
N THR A 48 -3.30 5.65 -6.27
CA THR A 48 -3.79 4.25 -6.28
C THR A 48 -3.87 3.65 -7.69
N SER A 49 -3.15 4.18 -8.67
CA SER A 49 -3.26 3.69 -10.06
C SER A 49 -2.57 2.35 -10.33
N SER A 50 -1.54 1.99 -9.54
CA SER A 50 -0.86 0.68 -9.60
C SER A 50 -0.04 0.40 -8.33
N ARG A 51 0.45 -0.83 -8.15
CA ARG A 51 1.40 -1.24 -7.09
C ARG A 51 2.61 -0.32 -7.04
N LYS A 52 3.27 -0.10 -8.19
CA LYS A 52 4.43 0.78 -8.29
C LYS A 52 4.11 2.20 -7.83
N VAL A 53 3.01 2.78 -8.34
CA VAL A 53 2.63 4.15 -8.00
C VAL A 53 2.25 4.28 -6.52
N ALA A 54 1.50 3.33 -5.96
CA ALA A 54 1.11 3.33 -4.55
C ALA A 54 2.31 3.19 -3.60
N SER A 55 3.27 2.32 -3.94
CA SER A 55 4.47 2.10 -3.12
C SER A 55 5.44 3.28 -3.16
N LEU A 56 5.66 3.88 -4.34
CA LEU A 56 6.48 5.09 -4.46
C LEU A 56 5.83 6.29 -3.75
N TRP A 57 4.51 6.45 -3.86
CA TRP A 57 3.77 7.49 -3.11
C TRP A 57 3.93 7.29 -1.59
N LEU A 58 3.75 6.07 -1.09
CA LEU A 58 3.88 5.79 0.35
C LEU A 58 5.31 6.06 0.83
N CYS A 59 6.32 5.67 0.05
CA CYS A 59 7.73 5.95 0.37
C CYS A 59 8.02 7.45 0.41
N HIS A 60 7.57 8.22 -0.59
CA HIS A 60 7.71 9.67 -0.60
C HIS A 60 7.05 10.32 0.63
N VAL A 61 5.83 9.92 0.96
CA VAL A 61 5.11 10.42 2.16
C VAL A 61 5.83 10.03 3.46
N HIS A 62 6.44 8.85 3.53
CA HIS A 62 7.28 8.45 4.66
C HIS A 62 8.56 9.30 4.74
N ASN A 63 9.20 9.63 3.60
CA ASN A 63 10.37 10.49 3.57
C ASN A 63 10.07 11.94 4.01
N LEU A 64 8.87 12.47 3.74
CA LEU A 64 8.45 13.77 4.29
C LEU A 64 8.33 13.74 5.84
N VAL A 65 8.00 12.58 6.42
CA VAL A 65 8.05 12.39 7.89
C VAL A 65 9.49 12.23 8.37
N ASN A 66 10.36 11.54 7.62
CA ASN A 66 11.79 11.44 7.93
C ASN A 66 12.46 12.81 7.95
N GLU A 67 12.26 13.64 6.92
CA GLU A 67 12.78 15.01 6.82
C GLU A 67 12.39 15.85 8.05
N ARG A 68 11.09 15.87 8.39
CA ARG A 68 10.56 16.58 9.56
C ARG A 68 11.20 16.10 10.88
N LEU A 69 11.48 14.80 11.00
CA LEU A 69 12.08 14.19 12.18
C LEU A 69 13.62 14.13 12.12
N HIS A 70 14.24 14.81 11.15
CA HIS A 70 15.68 14.83 10.89
C HIS A 70 16.32 13.43 10.78
N LYS A 71 15.59 12.50 10.15
CA LYS A 71 16.04 11.15 9.81
C LYS A 71 16.59 11.11 8.37
N PRO A 72 17.51 10.19 8.05
CA PRO A 72 17.95 9.97 6.68
C PRO A 72 16.79 9.68 5.73
N GLU A 73 16.92 10.14 4.49
CA GLU A 73 16.00 9.76 3.42
C GLU A 73 16.17 8.27 3.07
N PHE A 74 15.05 7.58 2.81
CA PHE A 74 15.06 6.22 2.29
C PHE A 74 15.05 6.22 0.76
N ASP A 75 15.94 5.46 0.11
CA ASP A 75 15.92 5.31 -1.35
C ASP A 75 14.73 4.46 -1.80
N CYS A 76 13.69 5.13 -2.29
CA CYS A 76 12.47 4.49 -2.79
C CYS A 76 12.69 3.52 -3.97
N MET A 77 13.85 3.51 -4.62
CA MET A 77 14.17 2.51 -5.65
C MET A 77 14.54 1.14 -5.07
N THR A 78 14.86 1.07 -3.77
CA THR A 78 15.25 -0.17 -3.08
C THR A 78 14.12 -0.84 -2.30
N LEU A 79 12.87 -0.35 -2.43
CA LEU A 79 11.70 -0.86 -1.70
C LEU A 79 11.54 -2.38 -1.80
N ASP A 80 11.49 -2.92 -3.02
CA ASP A 80 11.27 -4.35 -3.30
C ASP A 80 12.43 -5.25 -2.82
N ALA A 81 13.63 -4.68 -2.64
CA ALA A 81 14.81 -5.37 -2.13
C ALA A 81 14.96 -5.27 -0.59
N THR A 82 14.32 -4.27 0.03
CA THR A 82 14.45 -3.98 1.47
C THR A 82 13.30 -4.54 2.28
N TYR A 83 12.08 -4.53 1.73
CA TYR A 83 10.86 -4.94 2.41
C TYR A 83 10.24 -6.12 1.70
N ASP A 84 10.04 -7.22 2.42
CA ASP A 84 9.17 -8.30 1.94
C ASP A 84 7.78 -7.72 1.65
N CYS A 85 7.23 -8.06 0.48
CA CYS A 85 5.85 -7.76 0.13
C CYS A 85 4.84 -8.51 1.03
N GLY A 86 5.30 -9.41 1.90
CA GLY A 86 4.52 -10.37 2.66
C GLY A 86 4.18 -11.57 1.77
N CYS A 87 5.06 -11.87 0.81
CA CYS A 87 4.70 -12.63 -0.39
C CYS A 87 4.60 -14.14 -0.17
N GLY A 88 5.42 -14.69 0.72
CA GLY A 88 5.80 -16.10 0.65
C GLY A 88 6.88 -16.30 -0.41
N ASP A 89 7.10 -17.54 -0.83
CA ASP A 89 8.16 -17.89 -1.79
C ASP A 89 7.85 -17.48 -3.26
N ASP A 90 6.66 -16.92 -3.51
CA ASP A 90 6.23 -16.48 -4.85
C ASP A 90 7.00 -15.22 -5.30
N PRO A 91 7.70 -15.26 -6.46
CA PRO A 91 8.48 -14.13 -6.93
C PRO A 91 7.60 -12.94 -7.36
N VAL A 92 7.97 -11.75 -6.90
CA VAL A 92 7.24 -10.47 -7.11
C VAL A 92 6.95 -10.15 -8.58
N SER A 93 7.73 -10.74 -9.50
CA SER A 93 7.67 -10.52 -10.95
C SER A 93 6.61 -11.30 -11.72
N SER A 94 5.98 -12.34 -11.16
CA SER A 94 5.07 -13.23 -11.90
C SER A 94 3.58 -12.99 -11.62
N SER A 95 3.01 -11.92 -12.18
CA SER A 95 1.53 -11.75 -12.23
C SER A 95 1.02 -11.07 -13.51
N THR A 96 1.42 -11.60 -14.67
CA THR A 96 0.68 -11.44 -15.94
C THR A 96 -0.20 -12.66 -16.19
N SER A 97 -1.44 -12.62 -15.69
CA SER A 97 -2.65 -13.40 -16.06
C SER A 97 -3.70 -13.08 -14.97
N GLY A 98 -4.99 -12.87 -15.23
CA GLY A 98 -5.75 -13.29 -16.41
C GLY A 98 -6.65 -14.47 -16.01
N ASP A 99 -7.91 -14.16 -15.70
CA ASP A 99 -9.05 -15.07 -15.46
C ASP A 99 -9.02 -16.03 -14.25
N GLY A 100 -10.16 -16.09 -13.55
CA GLY A 100 -10.34 -16.89 -12.34
C GLY A 100 -11.72 -16.70 -11.70
N ALA A 101 -12.79 -17.00 -12.46
CA ALA A 101 -14.14 -17.01 -11.91
C ALA A 101 -14.27 -18.06 -10.76
N PRO A 102 -15.11 -17.83 -9.73
CA PRO A 102 -15.22 -18.76 -8.61
C PRO A 102 -15.90 -20.07 -9.05
N ALA A 103 -15.16 -21.17 -8.97
CA ALA A 103 -15.71 -22.52 -9.16
C ALA A 103 -16.60 -22.93 -7.96
N PRO A 104 -17.77 -23.55 -8.18
CA PRO A 104 -18.73 -23.81 -7.12
C PRO A 104 -18.42 -25.08 -6.31
N GLY A 105 -18.48 -24.94 -4.98
CA GLY A 105 -18.92 -25.95 -4.01
C GLY A 105 -18.31 -27.36 -4.02
N MET A 106 -17.59 -27.71 -2.94
CA MET A 106 -17.46 -29.10 -2.51
C MET A 106 -17.92 -29.28 -1.07
N ILE A 107 -19.03 -29.99 -0.92
CA ILE A 107 -19.57 -30.51 0.34
C ILE A 107 -18.77 -31.75 0.74
N LYS A 108 -18.32 -31.84 2.00
CA LYS A 108 -17.98 -33.12 2.64
C LYS A 108 -18.48 -33.14 4.07
N GLY A 109 -19.52 -33.94 4.30
CA GLY A 109 -19.84 -34.46 5.63
C GLY A 109 -19.03 -35.73 5.91
N GLY A 110 -18.96 -36.09 7.19
CA GLY A 110 -18.23 -37.23 7.75
C GLY A 110 -18.22 -37.11 9.26
#